data_AF-A0A9P5STX9-F1
#
_entry.id   AF-A0A9P5STX9-F1
#
_cell.length_a   1.000
_cell.length_b   1.000
_cell.length_c   1.000
_cell.angle_alpha   90.00
_cell.angle_beta   90.00
_cell.angle_gamma   90.00
#
_symmetry.space_group_name_H-M   'P 1'
#
loop_
_entity.id
_entity.type
_entity.pdbx_description
1 polymer ?
#
loop_
_entity_poly.entity_id
_entity_poly.type
_entity_poly.pdbx_seq_one_letter_code
_entity_poly.pdbx_strand_id
1 'polypeptide(L)'
;MPSWIKDFRDDSNQARVDLTVTLTQEQLRKARDEGLESKFKLATTVSTSNMVCFDPQGRIKRYSSAEEIVQDFFDLRLDYYRKRKEHLINLFTKQWMRLDNKVRFILMFISGELQLNNRKEAFIIQDLRIKGFDPESRLDANIDPLADQDAE
;
A
#
# COMPACT_ATOMS: atom_id res chain seq x y z
N MET A 1 13.83 41.19 -20.80
CA MET A 1 12.88 40.65 -21.79
C MET A 1 13.63 40.30 -23.06
N PRO A 2 13.31 39.17 -23.73
CA PRO A 2 13.88 38.87 -25.04
C PRO A 2 13.61 40.02 -26.01
N SER A 3 14.62 40.45 -26.78
CA SER A 3 14.55 41.63 -27.65
C SER A 3 13.50 41.55 -28.78
N TRP A 4 12.92 40.38 -29.00
CA TRP A 4 11.91 40.10 -30.02
C TRP A 4 10.46 40.13 -29.50
N ILE A 5 10.25 40.27 -28.18
CA ILE A 5 8.95 40.40 -27.54
C ILE A 5 8.70 41.86 -27.17
N LYS A 6 7.54 42.41 -27.54
CA LYS A 6 7.19 43.81 -27.27
C LYS A 6 6.68 43.99 -25.85
N ASP A 7 5.78 43.12 -25.42
CA ASP A 7 5.17 43.15 -24.09
C ASP A 7 4.69 41.75 -23.67
N PHE A 8 4.51 41.52 -22.38
CA PHE A 8 3.89 40.30 -21.87
C PHE A 8 3.03 40.58 -20.64
N ARG A 9 1.93 39.85 -20.51
CA ARG A 9 1.02 39.87 -19.38
C ARG A 9 0.82 38.46 -18.85
N ASP A 10 0.84 38.35 -17.53
CA ASP A 10 0.63 37.11 -16.79
C ASP A 10 -0.69 37.19 -16.02
N ASP A 11 -1.67 36.38 -16.42
CA ASP A 11 -2.96 36.21 -15.73
C ASP A 11 -3.05 34.80 -15.11
N SER A 12 -1.90 34.17 -14.81
CA SER A 12 -1.81 32.83 -14.22
C SER A 12 -2.30 32.77 -12.78
N ASN A 13 -2.66 31.56 -12.34
CA ASN A 13 -2.95 31.22 -10.96
C ASN A 13 -2.21 29.94 -10.53
N GLN A 14 -2.51 29.41 -9.34
CA GLN A 14 -1.83 28.23 -8.81
C GLN A 14 -2.01 26.95 -9.63
N ALA A 15 -3.08 26.84 -10.42
CA ALA A 15 -3.43 25.62 -11.15
C ALA A 15 -3.28 25.75 -12.68
N ARG A 16 -3.24 26.99 -13.20
CA ARG A 16 -3.22 27.27 -14.63
C ARG A 16 -2.24 28.37 -14.96
N VAL A 17 -1.45 28.13 -16.00
CA VAL A 17 -0.58 29.12 -16.64
C VAL A 17 -1.38 29.79 -17.76
N ASP A 18 -1.47 31.12 -17.74
CA ASP A 18 -2.09 31.94 -18.79
C ASP A 18 -1.21 33.16 -19.09
N LEU A 19 -0.54 33.12 -20.24
CA LEU A 19 0.44 34.12 -20.66
C LEU A 19 0.00 34.76 -21.97
N THR A 20 -0.23 36.06 -21.94
CA THR A 20 -0.51 36.86 -23.12
C THR A 20 0.76 37.58 -23.57
N VAL A 21 1.31 37.21 -24.74
CA VAL A 21 2.54 37.81 -25.28
C VAL A 21 2.20 38.69 -26.49
N THR A 22 2.67 39.95 -26.46
CA THR A 22 2.52 40.90 -27.56
C THR A 22 3.78 40.93 -28.40
N LEU A 23 3.65 40.69 -29.70
CA LEU A 23 4.72 40.72 -30.70
C LEU A 23 4.44 41.78 -31.78
N THR A 24 5.47 42.23 -32.49
CA THR A 24 5.26 42.94 -33.76
C THR A 24 4.86 41.96 -34.86
N GLN A 25 4.18 42.44 -35.90
CA GLN A 25 3.71 41.57 -37.00
C GLN A 25 4.87 40.84 -37.70
N GLU A 26 6.03 41.49 -37.82
CA GLU A 26 7.22 40.88 -38.39
C GLU A 26 7.79 39.75 -37.51
N GLN A 27 7.86 39.97 -36.19
CA GLN A 27 8.35 38.95 -35.24
C GLN A 27 7.37 37.78 -35.10
N LEU A 28 6.07 38.04 -35.17
CA LEU A 28 5.05 36.98 -35.18
C LEU A 28 5.18 36.10 -36.44
N ARG A 29 5.44 36.71 -37.61
CA ARG A 29 5.66 35.94 -38.85
C ARG A 29 6.89 35.05 -38.72
N LYS A 30 8.02 35.60 -38.26
CA LYS A 30 9.26 34.85 -37.99
C LYS A 30 9.05 33.72 -36.97
N ALA A 31 8.31 33.97 -35.89
CA ALA A 31 8.01 32.96 -34.87
C ALA A 31 7.08 31.85 -35.37
N ARG A 32 6.18 32.14 -36.31
CA ARG A 32 5.37 31.12 -36.98
C ARG A 32 6.20 30.28 -37.94
N ASP A 33 7.08 30.91 -38.71
CA ASP A 33 7.97 30.22 -39.65
C ASP A 33 8.94 29.26 -38.92
N GLU A 34 9.41 29.62 -37.71
CA GLU A 34 10.27 28.79 -36.84
C GLU A 34 9.47 27.73 -36.04
N GLY A 35 8.14 27.85 -35.98
CA GLY A 35 7.27 27.07 -35.11
C GLY A 35 7.15 27.67 -33.71
N LEU A 36 5.92 28.04 -33.32
CA LEU A 36 5.67 28.73 -32.05
C LEU A 36 6.12 27.92 -30.83
N GLU A 37 5.91 26.61 -30.82
CA GLU A 37 6.29 25.74 -29.70
C GLU A 37 7.81 25.71 -29.49
N SER A 38 8.59 25.65 -30.58
CA SER A 38 10.05 25.70 -30.52
C SER A 38 10.53 27.09 -30.08
N LYS A 39 9.97 28.14 -30.69
CA LYS A 39 10.35 29.53 -30.40
C LYS A 39 10.13 29.92 -28.94
N PHE A 40 8.98 29.50 -28.40
CA PHE A 40 8.59 29.75 -27.02
C PHE A 40 9.04 28.66 -26.04
N LYS A 41 9.74 27.63 -26.52
CA LYS A 41 10.24 26.49 -25.70
C LYS A 41 9.13 25.78 -24.93
N LEU A 42 7.97 25.61 -25.57
CA LEU A 42 6.80 24.92 -25.01
C LEU A 42 6.89 23.39 -25.12
N ALA A 43 7.86 22.89 -25.90
CA ALA A 43 8.13 21.46 -26.05
C ALA A 43 9.46 21.09 -25.40
N THR A 44 9.48 19.98 -24.68
CA THR A 44 10.70 19.34 -24.17
C THR A 44 10.63 17.84 -24.41
N THR A 45 11.79 17.19 -24.55
CA THR A 45 11.88 15.74 -24.68
C THR A 45 12.27 15.13 -23.35
N VAL A 46 11.52 14.13 -22.90
CA VAL A 46 11.85 13.35 -21.70
C VAL A 46 12.40 12.01 -22.15
N SER A 47 13.65 11.71 -21.79
CA SER A 47 14.28 10.43 -22.09
C SER A 47 13.95 9.40 -21.02
N THR A 48 13.49 8.22 -21.44
CA THR A 48 13.26 7.05 -20.57
C THR A 48 14.42 6.05 -20.62
N SER A 49 15.57 6.42 -21.20
CA SER A 49 16.69 5.51 -21.39
C SER A 49 17.40 5.07 -20.09
N ASN A 50 17.15 5.73 -18.96
CA ASN A 50 17.81 5.41 -17.69
C ASN A 50 16.82 4.98 -16.60
N MET A 51 16.22 3.80 -16.77
CA MET A 51 15.37 3.17 -15.76
C MET A 51 16.21 2.19 -14.92
N VAL A 52 16.82 2.67 -13.85
CA VAL A 52 17.64 1.86 -12.93
C VAL A 52 16.98 1.85 -11.57
N CYS A 53 16.61 0.68 -11.08
CA CYS A 53 15.93 0.49 -9.80
C CYS A 53 16.44 -0.77 -9.09
N PHE A 54 16.13 -0.91 -7.81
CA PHE A 54 16.35 -2.16 -7.10
C PHE A 54 15.32 -3.20 -7.55
N ASP A 55 15.78 -4.42 -7.82
CA ASP A 55 14.92 -5.58 -8.06
C ASP A 55 14.33 -6.12 -6.74
N PRO A 56 13.38 -7.07 -6.79
CA PRO A 56 12.81 -7.68 -5.59
C PRO A 56 13.82 -8.38 -4.67
N GLN A 57 15.04 -8.65 -5.14
CA GLN A 57 16.14 -9.23 -4.37
C GLN A 57 17.13 -8.17 -3.85
N GLY A 58 16.81 -6.88 -4.01
CA GLY A 58 17.62 -5.76 -3.53
C GLY A 58 18.85 -5.46 -4.40
N ARG A 59 18.94 -6.01 -5.62
CA ARG A 59 20.06 -5.79 -6.54
C ARG A 59 19.73 -4.66 -7.50
N ILE A 60 20.75 -3.89 -7.88
CA ILE A 60 20.58 -2.82 -8.88
C ILE A 60 20.37 -3.46 -10.25
N LYS A 61 19.22 -3.20 -10.87
CA LYS A 61 18.85 -3.67 -12.19
C LYS A 61 18.52 -2.48 -13.09
N ARG A 62 19.00 -2.54 -14.34
CA ARG A 62 18.61 -1.60 -15.40
C ARG A 62 17.51 -2.24 -16.23
N TYR A 63 16.37 -1.58 -16.31
CA TYR A 63 15.20 -2.00 -17.04
C TYR A 63 15.19 -1.38 -18.44
N SER A 64 14.79 -2.18 -19.43
CA SER A 64 14.74 -1.72 -20.83
C SER A 64 13.40 -1.04 -21.16
N SER A 65 12.36 -1.35 -20.41
CA SER A 65 10.99 -0.88 -20.61
C SER A 65 10.27 -0.73 -19.27
N ALA A 66 9.19 0.06 -19.23
CA ALA A 66 8.37 0.20 -18.02
C ALA A 66 7.61 -1.10 -17.71
N GLU A 67 7.28 -1.86 -18.74
CA GLU A 67 6.60 -3.15 -18.69
C GLU A 67 7.42 -4.19 -17.91
N GLU A 68 8.75 -4.18 -18.04
CA GLU A 68 9.64 -5.07 -17.30
C GLU A 68 9.60 -4.78 -15.79
N ILE A 69 9.51 -3.52 -15.39
CA ILE A 69 9.33 -3.12 -13.98
C ILE A 69 7.98 -3.64 -13.46
N VAL A 70 6.93 -3.51 -14.26
CA VAL A 70 5.58 -3.97 -13.89
C VAL A 70 5.53 -5.49 -13.75
N GLN A 71 6.23 -6.23 -14.62
CA GLN A 71 6.29 -7.69 -14.54
C GLN A 71 6.94 -8.16 -13.23
N ASP A 72 8.11 -7.62 -12.90
CA ASP A 72 8.81 -7.94 -11.64
C ASP A 72 7.96 -7.57 -10.41
N PHE A 73 7.25 -6.43 -10.48
CA PHE A 73 6.32 -6.01 -9.44
C PHE A 73 5.11 -6.93 -9.30
N PHE A 74 4.54 -7.40 -10.41
CA PHE A 74 3.31 -8.18 -10.40
C PHE A 74 3.48 -9.51 -9.67
N ASP A 75 4.55 -10.25 -9.98
CA ASP A 75 4.80 -11.56 -9.38
C ASP A 75 5.06 -11.44 -7.88
N LEU A 76 5.88 -10.47 -7.47
CA LEU A 76 6.10 -10.13 -6.06
C LEU A 76 4.77 -9.79 -5.37
N ARG A 77 3.97 -8.91 -5.99
CA ARG A 77 2.73 -8.43 -5.41
C ARG A 77 1.71 -9.56 -5.24
N LEU A 78 1.64 -10.49 -6.19
CA LEU A 78 0.75 -11.65 -6.13
C LEU A 78 1.09 -12.57 -4.97
N ASP A 79 2.38 -12.83 -4.73
CA ASP A 79 2.82 -13.63 -3.58
C ASP A 79 2.43 -12.97 -2.24
N TYR A 80 2.63 -11.65 -2.13
CA TYR A 80 2.21 -10.90 -0.95
C TYR A 80 0.69 -10.87 -0.76
N TYR A 81 -0.11 -10.94 -1.81
CA TYR A 81 -1.55 -11.11 -1.67
C TYR A 81 -1.92 -12.47 -1.06
N ARG A 82 -1.20 -13.54 -1.42
CA ARG A 82 -1.40 -14.86 -0.81
C ARG A 82 -1.03 -14.84 0.68
N LYS A 83 0.16 -14.33 1.02
CA LYS A 83 0.62 -14.15 2.40
C LYS A 83 -0.36 -13.32 3.22
N ARG A 84 -0.85 -12.20 2.67
CA ARG A 84 -1.86 -11.35 3.32
C ARG A 84 -3.17 -12.10 3.55
N LYS A 85 -3.65 -12.87 2.56
CA LYS A 85 -4.88 -13.66 2.69
C LYS A 85 -4.76 -14.68 3.82
N GLU A 86 -3.65 -15.42 3.86
CA GLU A 86 -3.38 -16.41 4.90
C GLU A 86 -3.32 -15.77 6.29
N HIS A 87 -2.59 -14.65 6.41
CA HIS A 87 -2.55 -13.88 7.66
C HIS A 87 -3.94 -13.46 8.13
N LEU A 88 -4.77 -12.93 7.23
CA LEU A 88 -6.14 -12.50 7.56
C LEU A 88 -7.03 -13.69 7.96
N ILE A 89 -6.93 -14.83 7.28
CA ILE A 89 -7.66 -16.05 7.66
C ILE A 89 -7.26 -16.48 9.07
N ASN A 90 -5.97 -16.49 9.39
CA ASN A 90 -5.48 -16.87 10.71
C ASN A 90 -5.95 -15.87 11.79
N LEU A 91 -5.91 -14.57 11.49
CA LEU A 91 -6.40 -13.52 12.38
C LEU A 91 -7.89 -13.70 12.68
N PHE A 92 -8.72 -13.88 11.64
CA PHE A 92 -10.17 -14.03 11.81
C PHE A 92 -10.53 -15.36 12.47
N THR A 93 -9.81 -16.44 12.18
CA THR A 93 -10.01 -17.73 12.84
C THR A 93 -9.78 -17.62 14.34
N LYS A 94 -8.74 -16.90 14.79
CA LYS A 94 -8.50 -16.64 16.22
C LYS A 94 -9.60 -15.83 16.86
N GLN A 95 -10.02 -14.74 16.22
CA GLN A 95 -11.13 -13.92 16.70
C GLN A 95 -12.41 -14.74 16.83
N TRP A 96 -12.68 -15.59 15.84
CA TRP A 96 -13.80 -16.50 15.84
C TRP A 96 -13.70 -17.52 16.99
N MET A 97 -12.58 -18.21 17.17
CA MET A 97 -12.38 -19.17 18.27
C MET A 97 -12.53 -18.52 19.65
N ARG A 98 -12.01 -17.30 19.84
CA ARG A 98 -12.18 -16.55 21.10
C ARG A 98 -13.64 -16.24 21.37
N LEU A 99 -14.38 -15.81 20.35
CA LEU A 99 -15.81 -15.52 20.47
C LEU A 99 -16.63 -16.79 20.68
N ASP A 100 -16.31 -17.87 19.98
CA ASP A 100 -16.94 -19.18 20.12
C ASP A 100 -16.78 -19.72 21.54
N ASN A 101 -15.57 -19.68 22.10
CA ASN A 101 -15.31 -20.05 23.50
C ASN A 101 -16.13 -19.20 24.48
N LYS A 102 -16.23 -17.88 24.26
CA LYS A 102 -17.05 -17.00 25.12
C LYS A 102 -18.53 -17.37 25.05
N VAL A 103 -19.06 -17.59 23.85
CA VAL A 103 -20.47 -17.97 23.66
C VAL A 103 -20.76 -19.33 24.28
N ARG A 104 -19.92 -20.34 24.00
CA ARG A 104 -20.05 -21.68 24.59
C ARG A 104 -20.00 -21.66 26.11
N PHE A 105 -19.10 -20.86 26.70
CA PHE A 105 -19.01 -20.70 28.15
C PHE A 105 -20.32 -20.15 28.74
N ILE A 106 -20.86 -19.08 28.14
CA ILE A 106 -22.11 -18.45 28.59
C ILE A 106 -23.28 -19.45 28.48
N LEU A 107 -23.40 -20.15 27.36
CA LEU A 107 -24.48 -21.13 27.16
C LEU A 107 -24.39 -22.32 28.13
N MET A 108 -23.18 -22.83 28.38
CA MET A 108 -22.96 -23.92 29.36
C MET A 108 -23.23 -23.48 30.81
N PHE A 109 -22.97 -22.21 31.12
CA PHE A 109 -23.31 -21.65 32.43
C PHE A 109 -24.83 -21.52 32.60
N ILE A 110 -25.54 -21.01 31.59
CA ILE A 110 -27.01 -20.85 31.63
C ILE A 110 -27.72 -22.20 31.69
N SER A 111 -27.24 -23.20 30.94
CA SER A 111 -27.80 -24.57 30.94
C SER A 111 -27.53 -25.34 32.23
N GLY A 112 -26.67 -24.83 33.12
CA GLY A 112 -26.28 -25.49 34.37
C GLY A 112 -25.23 -26.60 34.20
N GLU A 113 -24.76 -26.85 32.96
CA GLU A 113 -23.70 -27.81 32.66
C GLU A 113 -22.33 -27.38 33.19
N LEU A 114 -22.14 -26.09 33.45
CA LEU A 114 -20.94 -25.52 34.05
C LEU A 114 -21.30 -24.74 35.32
N GLN A 115 -20.87 -25.25 36.48
CA GLN A 115 -21.08 -24.61 37.77
C GLN A 115 -19.83 -23.86 38.22
N LEU A 116 -19.96 -22.54 38.38
CA LEU A 116 -18.88 -21.66 38.87
C LEU A 116 -19.03 -21.35 40.36
N ASN A 117 -20.25 -21.44 40.89
CA ASN A 117 -20.55 -21.00 42.26
C ASN A 117 -19.84 -21.89 43.29
N ASN A 118 -19.13 -21.24 44.22
CA ASN A 118 -18.49 -21.85 45.38
C ASN A 118 -17.44 -22.94 45.05
N ARG A 119 -16.82 -22.90 43.86
CA ARG A 119 -15.75 -23.81 43.44
C ARG A 119 -14.40 -23.12 43.38
N LYS A 120 -13.34 -23.86 43.72
CA LYS A 120 -11.96 -23.38 43.59
C LYS A 120 -11.60 -23.26 42.11
N GLU A 121 -10.88 -22.19 41.77
CA GLU A 121 -10.43 -21.85 40.42
C GLU A 121 -9.74 -23.02 39.70
N ALA A 122 -8.87 -23.76 40.39
CA ALA A 122 -8.16 -24.90 39.82
C ALA A 122 -9.10 -25.98 39.23
N PHE A 123 -10.24 -26.24 39.88
CA PHE A 123 -11.22 -27.22 39.38
C PHE A 123 -12.04 -26.67 38.22
N ILE A 124 -12.28 -25.35 38.18
CA ILE A 124 -12.96 -24.70 37.06
C ILE A 124 -12.08 -24.75 35.81
N ILE A 125 -10.79 -24.47 35.94
CA ILE A 125 -9.82 -24.57 34.84
C ILE A 125 -9.73 -26.01 34.33
N GLN A 126 -9.75 -27.01 35.24
CA GLN A 126 -9.74 -28.42 34.86
C GLN A 126 -11.00 -28.80 34.06
N ASP A 127 -12.19 -28.36 34.48
CA ASP A 127 -13.44 -28.62 33.76
C ASP A 127 -13.45 -27.95 32.39
N LEU A 128 -12.95 -26.72 32.27
CA LEU A 128 -12.81 -26.03 30.98
C LEU A 128 -11.87 -26.79 30.04
N ARG A 129 -10.76 -27.35 30.55
CA ARG A 129 -9.86 -28.18 29.75
C ARG A 129 -10.53 -29.49 29.31
N ILE A 130 -11.24 -30.17 30.20
CA ILE A 130 -11.97 -31.41 29.89
C ILE A 130 -13.06 -31.16 28.84
N LYS A 131 -13.75 -30.00 28.91
CA LYS A 131 -14.79 -29.59 27.96
C LYS A 131 -14.22 -29.00 26.65
N GLY A 132 -12.90 -29.02 26.47
CA GLY A 132 -12.24 -28.64 25.22
C GLY A 132 -12.30 -27.14 24.93
N PHE A 133 -12.21 -26.28 25.95
CA PHE A 133 -12.00 -24.85 25.75
C PHE A 133 -10.52 -24.59 25.44
N ASP A 134 -10.27 -23.89 24.33
CA ASP A 134 -8.91 -23.49 23.98
C ASP A 134 -8.42 -22.35 24.89
N PRO A 135 -7.21 -22.49 25.50
CA PRO A 135 -6.64 -21.43 26.31
C PRO A 135 -6.15 -20.29 25.43
N GLU A 136 -6.25 -19.07 25.95
CA GLU A 136 -5.86 -17.84 25.23
C GLU A 136 -4.40 -17.87 24.74
N SER A 137 -3.49 -18.43 25.53
CA SER A 137 -2.08 -18.61 25.14
C SER A 137 -1.87 -19.47 23.89
N ARG A 138 -2.79 -20.40 23.61
CA ARG A 138 -2.77 -21.23 22.39
C ARG A 138 -3.31 -20.47 21.17
N LEU A 139 -4.20 -19.51 21.39
CA LEU A 139 -4.72 -18.62 20.35
C LEU A 139 -3.65 -17.58 19.96
N ASP A 140 -2.84 -17.14 20.93
CA ASP A 140 -1.79 -16.13 20.75
C ASP A 140 -0.44 -16.70 20.26
N ALA A 141 -0.07 -17.95 20.57
CA ALA A 141 1.21 -18.54 20.13
C ALA A 141 1.36 -18.71 18.60
N ASN A 142 0.25 -18.68 17.85
CA ASN A 142 0.26 -18.79 16.38
C ASN A 142 0.47 -17.41 15.69
N ILE A 143 0.98 -16.39 16.39
CA ILE A 143 1.05 -15.02 15.87
C ILE A 143 2.33 -14.75 15.05
N ASP A 144 3.43 -15.49 15.22
CA ASP A 144 4.64 -15.12 14.49
C ASP A 144 5.55 -16.25 14.01
N PRO A 145 5.57 -16.48 12.69
CA PRO A 145 6.72 -17.01 11.98
C PRO A 145 7.66 -15.90 11.46
N LEU A 146 7.30 -14.60 11.58
CA LEU A 146 7.96 -13.49 10.89
C LEU A 146 8.59 -12.43 11.82
N ALA A 147 8.20 -12.32 13.09
CA ALA A 147 8.88 -11.44 14.06
C ALA A 147 10.33 -11.84 14.33
N ASP A 148 10.69 -13.08 14.06
CA ASP A 148 12.08 -13.56 14.15
C ASP A 148 12.89 -13.28 12.87
N GLN A 149 12.28 -12.76 11.79
CA GLN A 149 12.98 -12.52 10.50
C GLN A 149 13.42 -11.06 10.29
N ASP A 150 12.95 -10.13 11.13
CA ASP A 150 13.35 -8.72 11.08
C ASP A 150 14.43 -8.36 12.13
N ALA A 151 15.09 -9.37 12.71
CA ALA A 151 16.15 -9.25 13.71
C ALA A 151 17.52 -9.69 13.18
N GLU A 152 17.94 -9.16 12.04
CA GLU A 152 19.35 -9.10 11.61
C GLU A 152 19.70 -7.73 11.00
#